data_AF-A0A7Y6BSW1-F1
#
_entry.id   AF-A0A7Y6BSW1-F1
#
_cell.length_a   1.000
_cell.length_b   1.000
_cell.length_c   1.000
_cell.angle_alpha   90.00
_cell.angle_beta   90.00
_cell.angle_gamma   90.00
#
_symmetry.space_group_name_H-M   'P 1'
#
loop_
_entity.id
_entity.type
_entity.pdbx_description
1 polymer ?
#
loop_
_entity_poly.entity_id
_entity_poly.type
_entity_poly.pdbx_seq_one_letter_code
_entity_poly.pdbx_strand_id
1 'polypeptide(L)'
;MKAVPKVNTDGLYMEDELVDDAFSGVVPFYAEPEPIVYDPEAPEQLEEPEEEEETEPEIAGYVVGFPVTSGLFLPRFDLAAWEAYQDAVEIDPEEKFPDLWAEGLSQEEIDELTKPQPVEPSEMDKIGEQLVQRELEALELKQQNEILGEQIVMRELESADLKAQNEALGAQIVGIELRLLTIETESKGDGANV
;
A
#
# COMPACT_ATOMS: atom_id res chain seq x y z
N MET A 1 20.28 9.95 -16.84
CA MET A 1 21.47 9.36 -17.50
C MET A 1 21.01 8.81 -18.83
N LYS A 2 21.66 9.22 -19.93
CA LYS A 2 21.36 8.80 -21.30
C LYS A 2 22.56 8.13 -21.95
N ALA A 3 22.29 7.17 -22.83
CA ALA A 3 23.31 6.54 -23.66
C ALA A 3 23.66 7.46 -24.83
N VAL A 4 24.94 7.72 -25.02
CA VAL A 4 25.46 8.55 -26.10
C VAL A 4 26.49 7.76 -26.91
N PRO A 5 26.40 7.75 -28.25
CA PRO A 5 27.34 7.01 -29.07
C PRO A 5 28.74 7.63 -29.04
N LYS A 6 29.72 6.76 -28.83
CA LYS A 6 31.14 7.03 -29.02
C LYS A 6 31.53 6.56 -30.42
N VAL A 7 32.08 7.47 -31.21
CA VAL A 7 32.45 7.25 -32.60
C VAL A 7 33.96 7.43 -32.79
N ASN A 8 34.55 6.70 -33.73
CA ASN A 8 35.96 6.88 -34.08
C ASN A 8 36.18 8.15 -34.90
N THR A 9 37.42 8.44 -35.27
CA THR A 9 37.78 9.61 -36.10
C THR A 9 37.12 9.60 -37.48
N ASP A 10 36.71 8.43 -37.99
CA ASP A 10 35.96 8.26 -39.25
C ASP A 10 34.44 8.44 -39.08
N GLY A 11 33.96 8.70 -37.85
CA GLY A 11 32.55 8.83 -37.53
C GLY A 11 31.79 7.51 -37.45
N LEU A 12 32.50 6.38 -37.44
CA LEU A 12 31.90 5.05 -37.26
C LEU A 12 31.65 4.76 -35.79
N TYR A 13 30.50 4.15 -35.52
CA TYR A 13 30.07 3.74 -34.19
C TYR A 13 31.05 2.74 -33.54
N MET A 14 31.37 2.95 -32.27
CA MET A 14 32.15 2.02 -31.45
C MET A 14 31.32 1.43 -30.31
N GLU A 15 30.88 2.26 -29.37
CA GLU A 15 30.15 1.84 -28.17
C GLU A 15 29.28 2.99 -27.62
N ASP A 16 28.38 2.68 -26.68
CA ASP A 16 27.59 3.69 -25.97
C ASP A 16 28.21 4.04 -24.62
N GLU A 17 28.30 5.33 -24.32
CA GLU A 17 28.71 5.85 -23.02
C GLU A 17 27.50 6.46 -22.28
N LEU A 18 27.34 6.12 -21.00
CA LEU A 18 26.27 6.66 -20.17
C LEU A 18 26.68 8.03 -19.61
N VAL A 19 26.04 9.09 -20.10
CA VAL A 19 26.29 10.47 -19.69
C VAL A 19 25.06 11.09 -19.03
N ASP A 20 25.23 12.27 -18.45
CA ASP A 20 24.10 13.04 -17.91
C ASP A 20 23.08 13.39 -19.00
N ASP A 21 21.80 13.46 -18.67
CA ASP A 21 20.73 13.78 -19.63
C ASP A 21 20.91 15.16 -20.27
N ALA A 22 21.53 16.09 -19.53
CA ALA A 22 21.85 17.44 -19.98
C ALA A 22 23.04 17.51 -20.96
N PHE A 23 23.83 16.43 -21.12
CA PHE A 23 24.99 16.42 -22.00
C PHE A 23 24.59 16.64 -23.46
N SER A 24 25.04 17.71 -24.10
CA SER A 24 24.82 17.93 -25.53
C SER A 24 26.06 18.53 -26.16
N GLY A 25 26.33 18.17 -27.41
CA GLY A 25 27.54 18.56 -28.15
C GLY A 25 28.43 17.38 -28.50
N VAL A 26 29.60 17.71 -29.08
CA VAL A 26 30.61 16.75 -29.53
C VAL A 26 31.87 16.97 -28.69
N VAL A 27 32.32 15.93 -27.98
CA VAL A 27 33.51 16.00 -27.12
C VAL A 27 34.54 14.95 -27.57
N PRO A 28 35.79 15.33 -27.86
CA PRO A 28 36.83 14.36 -28.22
C PRO A 28 37.25 13.52 -27.00
N PHE A 29 37.63 12.27 -27.25
CA PHE A 29 38.35 11.44 -26.27
C PHE A 29 39.66 10.96 -26.87
N TYR A 30 40.64 10.70 -26.02
CA TYR A 30 42.03 10.46 -26.40
C TYR A 30 42.42 8.99 -26.22
N ALA A 31 43.38 8.52 -27.01
CA ALA A 31 43.97 7.19 -26.84
C ALA A 31 44.74 7.14 -25.51
N GLU A 32 44.60 6.04 -24.77
CA GLU A 32 45.47 5.81 -23.62
C GLU A 32 46.90 5.57 -24.12
N PRO A 33 47.91 6.28 -23.59
CA PRO A 33 49.30 6.06 -23.97
C PRO A 33 49.70 4.62 -23.61
N GLU A 34 50.40 3.95 -24.51
CA GLU A 34 50.84 2.57 -24.27
C GLU A 34 51.69 2.51 -22.99
N PRO A 35 51.39 1.58 -22.05
CA PRO A 35 52.18 1.46 -20.84
C PRO A 35 53.59 1.00 -21.20
N ILE A 36 54.60 1.73 -20.73
CA ILE A 36 56.01 1.40 -20.93
C ILE A 36 56.27 0.01 -20.33
N VAL A 37 56.41 -0.99 -21.19
CA VAL A 37 56.75 -2.36 -20.77
C VAL A 37 58.24 -2.39 -20.44
N TYR A 38 58.56 -2.39 -19.15
CA TYR A 38 59.94 -2.52 -18.69
C TYR A 38 60.45 -3.95 -18.97
N ASP A 39 61.32 -4.10 -19.97
CA ASP A 39 61.99 -5.36 -20.30
C ASP A 39 63.27 -5.53 -19.45
N PRO A 40 63.33 -6.48 -18.51
CA PRO A 40 64.47 -6.66 -17.60
C PRO A 40 65.71 -7.31 -18.24
N GLU A 41 65.68 -7.72 -19.53
CA GLU A 41 66.85 -8.30 -20.22
C GLU A 41 67.59 -7.31 -21.15
N ALA A 42 67.11 -6.07 -21.27
CA ALA A 42 67.85 -5.01 -21.96
C ALA A 42 69.10 -4.60 -21.14
N PRO A 43 70.29 -4.47 -21.76
CA PRO A 43 71.48 -4.03 -21.04
C PRO A 43 71.22 -2.66 -20.40
N GLU A 44 71.57 -2.49 -19.12
CA GLU A 44 71.48 -1.23 -18.36
C GLU A 44 72.18 -0.09 -19.13
N GLN A 45 71.45 0.53 -20.05
CA GLN A 45 71.70 1.90 -20.45
C GLN A 45 70.91 2.72 -19.45
N LEU A 46 71.66 3.39 -18.56
CA LEU A 46 71.18 4.59 -17.89
C LEU A 46 70.91 5.62 -18.98
N GLU A 47 69.77 5.50 -19.65
CA GLU A 47 69.16 6.65 -20.28
C GLU A 47 68.74 7.54 -19.11
N GLU A 48 69.34 8.73 -19.07
CA GLU A 48 68.86 9.86 -18.26
C GLU A 48 67.34 9.95 -18.43
N PRO A 49 66.56 10.47 -17.47
CA PRO A 49 65.14 10.68 -17.71
C PRO A 49 65.04 11.60 -18.93
N GLU A 50 64.85 11.03 -20.12
CA GLU A 50 64.51 11.76 -21.31
C GLU A 50 63.30 12.55 -20.87
N GLU A 51 63.45 13.87 -20.91
CA GLU A 51 62.39 14.83 -20.62
C GLU A 51 61.09 14.21 -21.11
N GLU A 52 60.13 13.97 -20.20
CA GLU A 52 58.82 13.44 -20.57
C GLU A 52 58.37 14.23 -21.78
N GLU A 53 58.54 13.69 -23.00
CA GLU A 53 58.03 14.32 -24.19
C GLU A 53 56.55 14.31 -23.90
N GLU A 54 55.98 15.49 -23.61
CA GLU A 54 54.54 15.68 -23.50
C GLU A 54 53.99 15.37 -24.90
N THR A 55 53.87 14.09 -25.22
CA THR A 55 53.29 13.60 -26.46
C THR A 55 51.85 14.09 -26.41
N GLU A 56 51.52 15.03 -27.30
CA GLU A 56 50.16 15.52 -27.41
C GLU A 56 49.24 14.31 -27.55
N PRO A 57 48.24 14.14 -26.66
CA PRO A 57 47.41 12.94 -26.66
C PRO A 57 46.69 12.83 -28.00
N GLU A 58 46.86 11.70 -28.69
CA GLU A 58 46.20 11.45 -29.96
C GLU A 58 44.69 11.29 -29.75
N ILE A 59 43.88 11.99 -30.55
CA ILE A 59 42.42 11.90 -30.48
C ILE A 59 42.00 10.54 -31.03
N ALA A 60 41.42 9.69 -30.18
CA ALA A 60 40.91 8.38 -30.56
C ALA A 60 39.48 8.44 -31.14
N GLY A 61 38.72 9.48 -30.82
CA GLY A 61 37.39 9.68 -31.38
C GLY A 61 36.57 10.74 -30.66
N TYR A 62 35.24 10.67 -30.80
CA TYR A 62 34.30 11.65 -30.29
C TYR A 62 33.09 11.01 -29.59
N VAL A 63 32.60 11.65 -28.55
CA VAL A 63 31.31 11.37 -27.89
C VAL A 63 30.31 12.41 -28.38
N VAL A 64 29.19 11.97 -28.96
CA VAL A 64 28.25 12.83 -29.69
C VAL A 64 26.87 12.87 -29.03
N GLY A 65 26.65 13.85 -28.15
CA GLY A 65 25.37 14.07 -27.49
C GLY A 65 24.43 14.94 -28.30
N PHE A 66 23.34 14.38 -28.82
CA PHE A 66 22.26 15.18 -29.40
C PHE A 66 21.26 15.65 -28.32
N PRO A 67 20.87 16.94 -28.30
CA PRO A 67 19.79 17.39 -27.45
C PRO A 67 18.48 16.75 -27.94
N VAL A 68 17.84 16.00 -27.06
CA VAL A 68 16.49 15.48 -27.33
C VAL A 68 15.51 16.58 -26.93
N THR A 69 14.67 17.02 -27.86
CA THR A 69 13.57 17.94 -27.53
C THR A 69 12.61 17.25 -26.57
N SER A 70 12.32 17.87 -25.42
CA SER A 70 11.27 17.38 -24.52
C SER A 70 9.93 17.40 -25.25
N GLY A 71 9.30 16.24 -25.48
CA GLY A 71 8.00 16.16 -26.16
C GLY A 71 7.63 14.81 -26.78
N LEU A 72 8.60 13.98 -27.17
CA LEU A 72 8.30 12.71 -27.87
C LEU A 72 8.19 11.51 -26.94
N PHE A 73 7.17 11.49 -26.07
CA PHE A 73 6.77 10.26 -25.37
C PHE A 73 5.46 9.75 -25.99
N LEU A 74 5.50 8.54 -26.58
CA LEU A 74 4.36 7.84 -27.21
C LEU A 74 3.83 8.53 -28.47
N PRO A 75 4.61 8.58 -29.57
CA PRO A 75 4.12 9.10 -30.84
C PRO A 75 2.95 8.24 -31.34
N ARG A 76 1.80 8.86 -31.62
CA ARG A 76 0.63 8.19 -32.20
C ARG A 76 0.46 8.63 -33.64
N PHE A 77 0.29 7.65 -34.54
CA PHE A 77 -0.03 7.90 -35.93
C PHE A 77 -1.54 8.17 -36.09
N ASP A 78 -1.90 9.30 -36.69
CA ASP A 78 -3.29 9.64 -37.00
C ASP A 78 -3.72 8.95 -38.32
N LEU A 79 -4.39 7.81 -38.18
CA LEU A 79 -4.90 7.04 -39.33
C LEU A 79 -5.98 7.79 -40.11
N ALA A 80 -6.81 8.61 -39.45
CA ALA A 80 -7.88 9.35 -40.13
C ALA A 80 -7.31 10.48 -40.98
N ALA A 81 -6.30 11.18 -40.46
CA ALA A 81 -5.57 12.19 -41.24
C ALA A 81 -4.81 11.55 -42.43
N TRP A 82 -4.29 10.34 -42.26
CA TRP A 82 -3.65 9.59 -43.33
C TRP A 82 -4.64 9.20 -44.44
N GLU A 83 -5.80 8.65 -44.09
CA GLU A 83 -6.85 8.28 -45.06
C GLU A 83 -7.34 9.52 -45.84
N ALA A 84 -7.58 10.63 -45.15
CA ALA A 84 -7.97 11.88 -45.78
C ALA A 84 -6.89 12.42 -46.74
N TYR A 85 -5.61 12.27 -46.40
CA TYR A 85 -4.51 12.63 -47.29
C TYR A 85 -4.46 11.73 -48.53
N GLN A 86 -4.68 10.42 -48.39
CA GLN A 86 -4.71 9.52 -49.53
C GLN A 86 -5.82 9.88 -50.52
N ASP A 87 -7.02 10.16 -50.03
CA ASP A 87 -8.14 10.62 -50.84
C ASP A 87 -7.84 11.97 -51.52
N ALA A 88 -7.19 12.89 -50.79
CA ALA A 88 -6.82 14.21 -51.33
C ALA A 88 -5.74 14.11 -52.42
N VAL A 89 -4.72 13.25 -52.25
CA VAL A 89 -3.69 12.99 -53.26
C VAL A 89 -4.27 12.34 -54.52
N GLU A 90 -5.31 11.51 -54.39
CA GLU A 90 -6.01 10.93 -55.54
C GLU A 90 -6.74 12.01 -56.37
N ILE A 91 -7.19 13.08 -55.72
CA ILE A 91 -7.88 14.21 -56.35
C ILE A 91 -6.89 15.26 -56.88
N ASP A 92 -5.86 15.59 -56.09
CA ASP A 92 -4.81 16.55 -56.42
C ASP A 92 -3.41 15.98 -56.10
N PRO A 93 -2.62 15.61 -57.12
CA PRO A 93 -1.28 15.06 -56.93
C PRO A 93 -0.27 16.03 -56.28
N GLU A 94 -0.56 17.33 -56.22
CA GLU A 94 0.31 18.34 -55.59
C GLU A 94 -0.01 18.56 -54.10
N GLU A 95 -0.90 17.75 -53.52
CA GLU A 95 -1.30 17.87 -52.12
C GLU A 95 -0.12 17.70 -51.16
N LYS A 96 0.02 18.67 -50.24
CA LYS A 96 1.13 18.70 -49.28
C LYS A 96 0.95 17.64 -48.21
N PHE A 97 1.99 16.85 -47.95
CA PHE A 97 2.00 15.86 -46.88
C PHE A 97 1.70 16.49 -45.51
N PRO A 98 0.60 16.08 -44.83
CA PRO A 98 0.23 16.63 -43.53
C PRO A 98 1.08 16.03 -42.40
N ASP A 99 1.05 16.66 -41.24
CA ASP A 99 1.67 16.10 -40.04
C ASP A 99 0.76 15.02 -39.44
N LEU A 100 1.23 13.77 -39.46
CA LEU A 100 0.47 12.58 -39.08
C LEU A 100 0.80 12.09 -37.68
N TRP A 101 1.75 12.72 -37.01
CA TRP A 101 2.22 12.32 -35.70
C TRP A 101 1.67 13.28 -34.65
N ALA A 102 0.85 12.74 -33.76
CA ALA A 102 0.33 13.47 -32.61
C ALA A 102 1.02 13.02 -31.31
N GLU A 103 1.23 13.97 -30.40
CA GLU A 103 1.80 13.72 -29.07
C GLU A 103 0.69 13.47 -28.04
N GLY A 104 0.88 12.45 -27.19
CA GLY A 104 0.06 12.23 -26.00
C GLY A 104 -1.29 11.53 -26.22
N LEU A 105 -1.95 11.19 -25.10
CA LEU A 105 -3.34 10.71 -25.07
C LEU A 105 -4.29 11.87 -25.36
N SER A 106 -5.39 11.59 -26.07
CA SER A 106 -6.48 12.56 -26.20
C SER A 106 -7.06 12.90 -24.83
N GLN A 107 -7.65 14.10 -24.70
CA GLN A 107 -8.28 14.53 -23.45
C GLN A 107 -9.36 13.54 -22.98
N GLU A 108 -10.04 12.86 -23.91
CA GLU A 108 -11.05 11.85 -23.63
C GLU A 108 -10.44 10.58 -23.00
N GLU A 109 -9.30 10.13 -23.50
CA GLU A 109 -8.56 9.00 -22.93
C GLU A 109 -7.94 9.37 -21.57
N ILE A 110 -7.47 10.61 -21.42
CA ILE A 110 -7.01 11.14 -20.12
C ILE A 110 -8.19 11.13 -19.14
N ASP A 111 -9.33 11.68 -19.52
CA ASP A 111 -10.52 11.73 -18.66
C ASP A 111 -10.98 10.32 -18.29
N GLU A 112 -10.89 9.34 -19.19
CA GLU A 112 -11.21 7.94 -18.90
C GLU A 112 -10.22 7.28 -17.93
N LEU A 113 -8.92 7.53 -18.09
CA LEU A 113 -7.88 7.02 -17.19
C LEU A 113 -7.86 7.75 -15.83
N THR A 114 -8.35 8.99 -15.80
CA THR A 114 -8.41 9.83 -14.59
C THR A 114 -9.79 9.77 -13.91
N LYS A 115 -10.72 8.95 -14.42
CA LYS A 115 -11.96 8.65 -13.71
C LYS A 115 -11.60 8.15 -12.32
N PRO A 116 -12.07 8.80 -11.24
CA PRO A 116 -11.81 8.31 -9.90
C PRO A 116 -12.41 6.89 -9.84
N GLN A 117 -11.55 5.90 -9.63
CA GLN A 117 -12.04 4.56 -9.32
C GLN A 117 -12.97 4.68 -8.10
N PRO A 118 -14.10 3.95 -8.09
CA PRO A 118 -14.93 3.91 -6.89
C PRO A 118 -14.02 3.47 -5.75
N VAL A 119 -13.83 4.36 -4.78
CA VAL A 119 -12.98 4.09 -3.62
C VAL A 119 -13.70 3.01 -2.83
N GLU A 120 -13.30 1.76 -3.06
CA GLU A 120 -13.75 0.69 -2.17
C GLU A 120 -13.29 1.05 -0.75
N PRO A 121 -14.17 0.92 0.26
CA PRO A 121 -13.80 1.21 1.63
C PRO A 121 -12.54 0.43 1.98
N SER A 122 -11.54 1.14 2.49
CA SER A 122 -10.24 0.55 2.78
C SER A 122 -10.40 -0.57 3.81
N GLU A 123 -9.45 -1.50 3.87
CA GLU A 123 -9.48 -2.55 4.90
C GLU A 123 -9.53 -1.95 6.31
N MET A 124 -8.89 -0.80 6.51
CA MET A 124 -8.95 -0.06 7.78
C MET A 124 -10.37 0.42 8.08
N ASP A 125 -11.11 0.92 7.08
CA ASP A 125 -12.49 1.38 7.25
C ASP A 125 -13.41 0.20 7.61
N LYS A 126 -13.26 -0.93 6.92
CA LYS A 126 -14.02 -2.17 7.21
C LYS A 126 -13.72 -2.69 8.62
N ILE A 127 -12.45 -2.68 9.03
CA ILE A 127 -12.05 -3.07 10.39
C ILE A 127 -12.61 -2.08 11.42
N GLY A 128 -12.62 -0.78 11.12
CA GLY A 128 -13.20 0.26 11.96
C GLY A 128 -14.70 0.03 12.18
N GLU A 129 -15.46 -0.21 11.13
CA GLU A 129 -16.89 -0.53 11.21
C GLU A 129 -17.14 -1.80 12.05
N GLN A 130 -16.35 -2.86 11.84
CA GLN A 130 -16.48 -4.10 12.61
C GLN A 130 -16.15 -3.90 14.09
N LEU A 131 -15.17 -3.05 14.43
CA LEU A 131 -14.81 -2.77 15.82
C LEU A 131 -15.94 -2.03 16.53
N VAL A 132 -16.50 -1.00 15.89
CA VAL A 132 -17.64 -0.25 16.42
C VAL A 132 -18.85 -1.16 16.63
N GLN A 133 -19.13 -2.04 15.67
CA GLN A 133 -20.20 -3.03 15.80
C GLN A 133 -19.97 -3.97 16.99
N ARG A 134 -18.74 -4.48 17.16
CA ARG A 134 -18.38 -5.36 18.27
C ARG A 134 -18.46 -4.68 19.62
N GLU A 135 -18.07 -3.42 19.70
CA GLU A 135 -18.16 -2.62 20.93
C GLU A 135 -19.63 -2.37 21.33
N LEU A 136 -20.50 -2.14 20.34
CA LEU A 136 -21.95 -2.02 20.57
C LEU A 136 -22.54 -3.32 21.13
N GLU A 137 -22.23 -4.46 20.50
CA GLU A 137 -22.68 -5.79 20.95
C GLU A 137 -22.18 -6.09 22.39
N ALA A 138 -20.94 -5.72 22.71
CA ALA A 138 -20.38 -5.91 24.04
C ALA A 138 -21.08 -5.03 25.10
N LEU A 139 -21.42 -3.80 24.75
CA LEU A 139 -22.19 -2.91 25.63
C LEU A 139 -23.60 -3.44 25.88
N GLU A 140 -24.28 -3.93 24.84
CA GLU A 140 -25.61 -4.53 24.98
C GLU A 140 -25.59 -5.77 25.89
N LEU A 141 -24.64 -6.69 25.67
CA LEU A 141 -24.48 -7.87 26.52
C LEU A 141 -24.17 -7.50 27.98
N LYS A 142 -23.34 -6.49 28.20
CA LYS A 142 -23.05 -5.99 29.54
C LYS A 142 -24.31 -5.44 30.22
N GLN A 143 -25.11 -4.66 29.50
CA GLN A 143 -26.39 -4.14 30.01
C GLN A 143 -27.36 -5.28 30.34
N GLN A 144 -27.50 -6.29 29.47
CA GLN A 144 -28.35 -7.45 29.73
C GLN A 144 -27.89 -8.21 30.98
N ASN A 145 -26.59 -8.42 31.15
CA ASN A 145 -26.04 -9.08 32.34
C ASN A 145 -26.28 -8.28 33.62
N GLU A 146 -26.22 -6.96 33.58
CA GLU A 146 -26.53 -6.09 34.72
C GLU A 146 -28.00 -6.26 35.14
N ILE A 147 -28.93 -6.16 34.18
CA ILE A 147 -30.37 -6.36 34.41
C ILE A 147 -30.65 -7.78 34.96
N LEU A 148 -30.00 -8.79 34.37
CA LEU A 148 -30.17 -10.17 34.83
C LEU A 148 -29.64 -10.34 36.26
N GLY A 149 -28.50 -9.72 36.58
CA GLY A 149 -27.96 -9.70 37.93
C GLY A 149 -28.91 -9.06 38.94
N GLU A 150 -29.52 -7.93 38.61
CA GLU A 150 -30.54 -7.28 39.46
C GLU A 150 -31.76 -8.19 39.68
N GLN A 151 -32.24 -8.85 38.62
CA GLN A 151 -33.36 -9.80 38.73
C GLN A 151 -33.02 -11.00 39.62
N ILE A 152 -31.79 -11.53 39.52
CA ILE A 152 -31.33 -12.62 40.38
C ILE A 152 -31.36 -12.19 41.85
N VAL A 153 -30.77 -11.03 42.17
CA VAL A 153 -30.77 -10.50 43.55
C VAL A 153 -32.19 -10.29 44.07
N MET A 154 -33.09 -9.73 43.25
CA MET A 154 -34.49 -9.54 43.62
C MET A 154 -35.17 -10.88 43.94
N ARG A 155 -35.01 -11.89 43.08
CA ARG A 155 -35.58 -13.22 43.31
C ARG A 155 -34.99 -13.92 44.53
N GLU A 156 -33.70 -13.77 44.77
CA GLU A 156 -33.05 -14.32 45.97
C GLU A 156 -33.63 -13.69 47.25
N LEU A 157 -33.90 -12.39 47.22
CA LEU A 157 -34.54 -11.69 48.34
C LEU A 157 -35.98 -12.17 48.57
N GLU A 158 -36.78 -12.32 47.51
CA GLU A 158 -38.13 -12.89 47.59
C GLU A 158 -38.10 -14.32 48.14
N SER A 159 -37.15 -15.14 47.69
CA SER A 159 -36.99 -16.52 48.15
C SER A 159 -36.61 -16.59 49.64
N ALA A 160 -35.73 -15.68 50.09
CA ALA A 160 -35.35 -15.58 51.50
C ALA A 160 -36.54 -15.17 52.38
N ASP A 161 -37.36 -14.22 51.93
CA ASP A 161 -38.56 -13.80 52.66
C ASP A 161 -39.59 -14.92 52.77
N LEU A 162 -39.89 -15.62 51.66
CA LEU A 162 -40.77 -16.78 51.67
C LEU A 162 -40.27 -17.89 52.59
N LYS A 163 -38.95 -18.13 52.64
CA LYS A 163 -38.36 -19.11 53.55
C LYS A 163 -38.57 -18.69 55.01
N ALA A 164 -38.32 -17.43 55.35
CA ALA A 164 -38.56 -16.90 56.69
C ALA A 164 -40.04 -17.01 57.11
N GLN A 165 -40.96 -16.72 56.19
CA GLN A 165 -42.40 -16.89 56.43
C GLN A 165 -42.76 -18.36 56.70
N ASN A 166 -42.23 -19.30 55.91
CA ASN A 166 -42.45 -20.73 56.13
C ASN A 166 -41.91 -21.22 57.47
N GLU A 167 -40.72 -20.75 57.89
CA GLU A 167 -40.15 -21.05 59.21
C GLU A 167 -41.04 -20.51 60.34
N ALA A 168 -41.55 -19.27 60.19
CA ALA A 168 -42.46 -18.66 61.16
C ALA A 168 -43.80 -19.41 61.26
N LEU A 169 -44.39 -19.80 60.13
CA LEU A 169 -45.60 -20.63 60.10
C LEU A 169 -45.37 -22.00 60.75
N GLY A 170 -44.23 -22.63 60.47
CA GLY A 170 -43.83 -23.88 61.12
C GLY A 170 -43.75 -23.75 62.63
N ALA A 171 -43.13 -22.68 63.14
CA ALA A 171 -43.08 -22.39 64.57
C ALA A 171 -44.47 -22.16 65.19
N GLN A 172 -45.38 -21.48 64.47
CA GLN A 172 -46.76 -21.29 64.91
C GLN A 172 -47.52 -22.62 65.00
N ILE A 173 -47.35 -23.51 64.02
CA ILE A 173 -47.99 -24.84 64.01
C ILE A 173 -47.53 -25.64 65.23
N VAL A 174 -46.22 -25.74 65.46
CA VAL A 174 -45.67 -26.42 66.66
C VAL A 174 -46.22 -25.80 67.94
N GLY A 175 -46.29 -24.47 68.01
CA GLY A 175 -46.87 -23.77 69.16
C GLY A 175 -48.34 -24.09 69.40
N ILE A 176 -49.14 -24.25 68.33
CA ILE A 176 -50.55 -24.66 68.41
C ILE A 176 -50.66 -26.12 68.85
N GLU A 177 -49.87 -27.02 68.28
CA GLU A 177 -49.84 -28.45 68.65
C GLU A 177 -49.55 -28.65 70.14
N LEU A 178 -48.58 -27.91 70.69
CA LEU A 178 -48.26 -27.94 72.13
C LEU A 178 -49.41 -27.45 73.02
N ARG A 179 -50.11 -26.37 72.62
CA ARG A 179 -51.30 -25.90 73.35
C ARG A 179 -52.43 -26.92 73.31
N LEU A 180 -52.63 -27.57 72.16
CA LEU A 180 -53.67 -28.56 71.95
C LEU A 180 -53.41 -29.81 72.82
N LEU A 181 -52.16 -30.28 72.86
CA LEU A 181 -51.72 -31.34 73.79
C LEU A 181 -51.98 -30.97 75.26
N THR A 182 -51.68 -29.72 75.65
CA THR A 182 -51.91 -29.26 77.03
C THR A 182 -53.40 -29.33 77.38
N ILE A 183 -54.27 -28.81 76.52
CA ILE A 183 -55.73 -28.84 76.71
C ILE A 183 -56.27 -30.28 76.78
N GLU A 184 -55.78 -31.18 75.92
CA GLU A 184 -56.19 -32.59 75.94
C GLU A 184 -55.78 -33.29 77.25
N THR A 185 -54.61 -32.96 77.80
CA THR A 185 -54.18 -33.52 79.10
C THR A 185 -55.00 -32.99 80.26
N GLU A 186 -55.36 -31.71 80.27
CA GLU A 186 -56.23 -31.09 81.29
C GLU A 186 -57.65 -31.68 81.24
N SER A 187 -58.21 -31.84 80.04
CA SER A 187 -59.54 -32.44 79.84
C SER A 187 -59.63 -33.91 80.30
N LYS A 188 -58.58 -34.71 80.10
CA LYS A 188 -58.54 -36.11 80.59
C LYS A 188 -58.38 -36.20 82.11
N GLY A 189 -57.74 -35.23 82.75
CA GLY A 189 -57.58 -35.19 84.20
C GLY A 189 -58.91 -34.95 84.94
N ASP A 190 -59.80 -34.14 84.38
CA ASP A 190 -61.08 -33.78 85.00
C ASP A 190 -62.14 -34.90 84.91
N GLY A 191 -62.01 -35.80 83.91
CA GLY A 191 -62.89 -36.97 83.77
C GLY A 191 -62.57 -38.16 84.68
N ALA A 192 -61.45 -38.14 85.41
CA ALA A 192 -61.04 -39.22 86.31
C ALA A 192 -61.44 -39.01 87.79
N ASN A 193 -62.14 -37.90 88.09
CA ASN A 193 -62.51 -37.49 89.45
C ASN A 193 -64.02 -37.56 89.75
N VAL A 194 -64.75 -38.49 89.09
CA VAL A 194 -66.16 -38.81 89.40
C VAL A 194 -66.33 -40.30 89.67
#